data_AF-A0A9P1H3K6-F1
#
_entry.id   AF-A0A9P1H3K6-F1
#
_cell.length_a   1.000
_cell.length_b   1.000
_cell.length_c   1.000
_cell.angle_alpha   90.00
_cell.angle_beta   90.00
_cell.angle_gamma   90.00
#
_symmetry.space_group_name_H-M   'P 1'
#
loop_
_entity.id
_entity.type
_entity.pdbx_description
1 polymer ?
#
loop_
_entity_poly.entity_id
_entity_poly.type
_entity_poly.pdbx_seq_one_letter_code
_entity_poly.pdbx_strand_id
1 'polypeptide(L)'
;MAAKREDCVLVTDDDDRIAGIFTAKDLAFRVVGAGLKAGSVTIADIMTKNPLCARTDTSATDALDLMVRKGFRHLPVMDENQDISGVLDITKCFYDAMEKLERAYSSSRKLYDALEGVQSELGTSQPQQIIQYVEALRSKMSGPTLESVLTGMPPLP
;
A
#
# COMPACT_ATOMS: atom_id res chain seq x y z
N MET A 1 -9.99 1.76 -18.89
CA MET A 1 -9.92 2.54 -17.63
C MET A 1 -11.28 2.60 -16.93
N ALA A 2 -12.29 3.32 -17.44
CA ALA A 2 -13.59 3.47 -16.76
C ALA A 2 -14.35 2.14 -16.49
N ALA A 3 -14.39 1.23 -17.47
CA ALA A 3 -15.11 -0.05 -17.32
C ALA A 3 -14.51 -0.98 -16.26
N LYS A 4 -13.18 -0.95 -16.08
CA LYS A 4 -12.48 -1.73 -15.05
C LYS A 4 -12.16 -0.93 -13.78
N ARG A 5 -12.49 0.37 -13.74
CA ARG A 5 -12.12 1.31 -12.67
C ARG A 5 -10.62 1.29 -12.33
N GLU A 6 -9.78 1.29 -13.36
CA GLU A 6 -8.32 1.34 -13.22
C GLU A 6 -7.77 2.62 -13.85
N ASP A 7 -6.77 3.22 -13.19
CA ASP A 7 -6.15 4.51 -13.55
C ASP A 7 -4.90 4.36 -14.43
N CYS A 8 -4.53 3.11 -14.72
CA CYS A 8 -3.33 2.71 -15.45
C CYS A 8 -3.64 1.58 -16.41
N VAL A 9 -3.02 1.62 -17.59
CA VAL A 9 -3.05 0.57 -18.61
C VAL A 9 -1.63 0.33 -19.09
N LEU A 10 -1.22 -0.94 -19.10
CA LEU A 10 -0.02 -1.38 -19.78
C LEU A 10 -0.29 -1.53 -21.28
N VAL A 11 0.68 -1.12 -22.08
CA VAL A 11 0.65 -1.25 -23.53
C VAL A 11 1.70 -2.29 -23.90
N THR A 12 1.29 -3.32 -24.63
CA THR A 12 2.17 -4.37 -25.14
C THR A 12 2.36 -4.24 -26.65
N ASP A 13 3.45 -4.81 -27.15
CA ASP A 13 3.63 -5.05 -28.58
C ASP A 13 2.99 -6.39 -29.01
N ASP A 14 3.19 -6.76 -30.28
CA ASP A 14 2.65 -7.98 -30.86
C ASP A 14 3.28 -9.27 -30.27
N ASP A 15 4.41 -9.14 -29.55
CA ASP A 15 5.12 -10.24 -28.87
C ASP A 15 4.80 -10.27 -27.36
N ASP A 16 3.73 -9.60 -26.92
CA ASP A 16 3.30 -9.48 -25.51
C ASP A 16 4.32 -8.80 -24.57
N ARG A 17 5.32 -8.08 -25.12
CA ARG A 17 6.30 -7.34 -24.31
C ARG A 17 5.81 -5.96 -23.98
N ILE A 18 6.22 -5.43 -22.82
CA ILE A 18 5.84 -4.07 -22.40
C ILE A 18 6.46 -3.03 -23.35
N ALA A 19 5.61 -2.39 -24.16
CA ALA A 19 5.96 -1.27 -25.00
C ALA A 19 5.80 0.08 -24.27
N GLY A 20 4.85 0.16 -23.33
CA GLY A 20 4.58 1.40 -22.61
C GLY A 20 3.59 1.28 -21.46
N ILE A 21 3.40 2.40 -20.78
CA ILE A 21 2.38 2.60 -19.74
C ILE A 21 1.61 3.88 -20.02
N PHE A 22 0.30 3.82 -19.85
CA PHE A 22 -0.59 4.96 -20.08
C PHE A 22 -1.52 5.14 -18.88
N THR A 23 -1.59 6.38 -18.39
CA THR A 23 -2.38 6.74 -17.20
C THR A 23 -3.29 7.93 -17.46
N ALA A 24 -4.23 8.19 -16.54
CA ALA A 24 -5.05 9.40 -16.58
C ALA A 24 -4.23 10.70 -16.62
N LYS A 25 -3.03 10.72 -16.02
CA LYS A 25 -2.09 11.85 -16.07
C LYS A 25 -1.61 12.10 -17.50
N ASP A 26 -1.27 11.04 -18.23
CA ASP A 26 -0.81 11.19 -19.62
C ASP A 26 -1.92 11.76 -20.50
N LEU A 27 -3.15 11.29 -20.34
CA LEU A 27 -4.32 11.87 -21.04
C LEU A 27 -4.50 13.35 -20.72
N ALA A 28 -4.47 13.70 -19.43
CA ALA A 28 -4.71 15.06 -18.97
C ALA A 28 -3.65 16.04 -19.51
N PHE A 29 -2.37 15.68 -19.47
CA PHE A 29 -1.30 16.60 -19.86
C PHE A 29 -0.96 16.56 -21.35
N ARG A 30 -0.94 15.37 -21.97
CA ARG A 30 -0.47 15.22 -23.36
C ARG A 30 -1.58 15.38 -24.39
N VAL A 31 -2.84 15.21 -24.01
CA VAL A 31 -3.98 15.41 -24.92
C VAL A 31 -4.73 16.69 -24.55
N VAL A 32 -5.33 16.73 -23.35
CA VAL A 32 -6.16 17.87 -22.94
C VAL A 32 -5.32 19.13 -22.76
N GLY A 33 -4.20 19.04 -22.03
CA GLY A 33 -3.29 20.16 -21.81
C GLY A 33 -2.64 20.69 -23.10
N ALA A 34 -2.49 19.84 -24.12
CA ALA A 34 -1.98 20.21 -25.43
C ALA A 34 -3.07 20.68 -26.41
N GLY A 35 -4.35 20.68 -26.01
CA GLY A 35 -5.48 21.04 -26.86
C GLY A 35 -5.75 20.06 -28.01
N LEU A 36 -5.23 18.83 -27.92
CA LEU A 36 -5.42 17.80 -28.93
C LEU A 36 -6.78 17.14 -28.78
N LYS A 37 -7.36 16.71 -29.91
CA LYS A 37 -8.58 15.90 -29.88
C LYS A 37 -8.21 14.44 -29.65
N ALA A 38 -8.92 13.76 -28.74
CA ALA A 38 -8.64 12.36 -28.44
C ALA A 38 -8.69 11.43 -29.68
N GLY A 39 -9.56 11.73 -30.65
CA GLY A 39 -9.65 10.96 -31.90
C GLY A 39 -8.54 11.24 -32.92
N SER A 40 -7.61 12.15 -32.62
CA SER A 40 -6.49 12.51 -33.52
C SER A 40 -5.13 11.98 -33.07
N VAL A 41 -5.08 11.25 -31.95
CA VAL A 41 -3.86 10.70 -31.36
C VAL A 41 -4.05 9.23 -31.01
N THR A 42 -2.99 8.44 -31.09
CA THR A 42 -3.00 7.05 -30.66
C THR A 42 -2.42 6.92 -29.25
N ILE A 43 -2.67 5.78 -28.59
CA ILE A 43 -2.05 5.49 -27.29
C ILE A 43 -0.52 5.44 -27.41
N ALA A 44 0.01 4.92 -28.53
CA ALA A 44 1.45 4.84 -28.78
C ALA A 44 2.14 6.22 -28.80
N ASP A 45 1.40 7.27 -29.18
CA ASP A 45 1.89 8.65 -29.22
C ASP A 45 1.96 9.30 -27.84
N ILE A 46 1.06 8.91 -26.93
CA ILE A 46 0.85 9.58 -25.65
C ILE A 46 1.24 8.73 -24.43
N MET A 47 1.60 7.46 -24.61
CA MET A 47 2.09 6.61 -23.52
C MET A 47 3.50 7.02 -23.07
N THR A 48 3.87 6.64 -21.86
CA THR A 48 5.27 6.61 -21.44
C THR A 48 5.90 5.32 -21.98
N LYS A 49 6.85 5.48 -22.91
CA LYS A 49 7.56 4.35 -23.53
C LYS A 49 8.59 3.77 -22.57
N ASN A 50 8.83 2.47 -22.64
CA ASN A 50 9.85 1.76 -21.86
C ASN A 50 9.79 2.10 -20.35
N PRO A 51 8.66 1.85 -19.67
CA PRO A 51 8.53 2.14 -18.25
C PRO A 51 9.56 1.36 -17.43
N LEU A 52 9.99 1.95 -16.31
CA LEU A 52 10.73 1.19 -15.30
C LEU A 52 9.85 0.06 -14.78
N CYS A 53 10.44 -1.12 -14.60
CA CYS A 53 9.75 -2.30 -14.10
C CYS A 53 10.48 -2.84 -12.87
N ALA A 54 9.73 -3.36 -11.91
CA ALA A 54 10.26 -4.18 -10.83
C ALA A 54 10.26 -5.66 -11.23
N ARG A 55 11.06 -6.46 -10.54
CA ARG A 55 10.98 -7.92 -10.62
C ARG A 55 10.06 -8.46 -9.53
N THR A 56 9.52 -9.67 -9.72
CA THR A 56 8.68 -10.35 -8.72
C THR A 56 9.39 -10.59 -7.38
N ASP A 57 10.72 -10.61 -7.35
CA ASP A 57 11.54 -10.72 -6.14
C ASP A 57 11.97 -9.35 -5.54
N THR A 58 11.57 -8.24 -6.16
CA THR A 58 11.83 -6.89 -5.63
C THR A 58 11.01 -6.68 -4.37
N SER A 59 11.65 -6.21 -3.30
CA SER A 59 10.94 -5.95 -2.04
C SER A 59 9.89 -4.84 -2.21
N ALA A 60 8.79 -4.93 -1.48
CA ALA A 60 7.73 -3.91 -1.54
C ALA A 60 8.27 -2.52 -1.14
N THR A 61 9.19 -2.45 -0.19
CA THR A 61 9.83 -1.21 0.26
C THR A 61 10.67 -0.58 -0.85
N ASP A 62 11.46 -1.38 -1.57
CA ASP A 62 12.29 -0.88 -2.68
C ASP A 62 11.43 -0.43 -3.86
N ALA A 63 10.36 -1.17 -4.16
CA ALA A 63 9.38 -0.78 -5.17
C ALA A 63 8.71 0.57 -4.83
N LEU A 64 8.31 0.77 -3.57
CA LEU A 64 7.74 2.01 -3.07
C LEU A 64 8.75 3.17 -3.11
N ASP A 65 9.99 2.95 -2.65
CA ASP A 65 11.05 3.95 -2.71
C ASP A 65 11.35 4.37 -4.15
N LEU A 66 11.39 3.41 -5.10
CA LEU A 66 11.55 3.68 -6.52
C LEU A 66 10.42 4.57 -7.06
N MET A 67 9.17 4.22 -6.76
CA MET A 67 7.98 5.00 -7.16
C MET A 67 8.04 6.44 -6.64
N VAL A 68 8.39 6.64 -5.36
CA VAL A 68 8.50 7.97 -4.74
C VAL A 68 9.64 8.76 -5.34
N ARG A 69 10.85 8.19 -5.43
CA ARG A 69 12.05 8.89 -5.93
C ARG A 69 11.93 9.29 -7.38
N LYS A 70 11.28 8.45 -8.20
CA LYS A 70 11.13 8.69 -9.64
C LYS A 70 9.83 9.40 -10.00
N GLY A 71 8.94 9.62 -9.02
CA GLY A 71 7.75 10.46 -9.19
C GLY A 71 6.63 9.82 -10.02
N PHE A 72 6.43 8.51 -9.90
CA PHE A 72 5.32 7.79 -10.54
C PHE A 72 4.58 6.90 -9.54
N ARG A 73 3.31 6.63 -9.83
CA ARG A 73 2.40 5.88 -8.95
C ARG A 73 2.25 4.40 -9.30
N HIS A 74 2.53 4.06 -10.55
CA HIS A 74 2.31 2.71 -11.07
C HIS A 74 3.65 2.13 -11.48
N LEU A 75 3.92 0.90 -11.06
CA LEU A 75 5.16 0.19 -11.33
C LEU A 75 4.82 -1.20 -11.88
N PRO A 76 5.05 -1.45 -13.18
CA PRO A 76 4.92 -2.78 -13.75
C PRO A 76 5.86 -3.77 -13.07
N VAL A 77 5.42 -5.02 -12.93
CA VAL A 77 6.17 -6.11 -12.34
C VAL A 77 6.34 -7.21 -13.38
N MET A 78 7.59 -7.62 -13.59
CA MET A 78 7.96 -8.72 -14.49
C MET A 78 8.48 -9.91 -13.70
N ASP A 79 8.25 -11.11 -14.21
CA ASP A 79 8.86 -12.33 -13.66
C ASP A 79 10.29 -12.54 -14.18
N GLU A 80 10.85 -13.73 -13.92
CA GLU A 80 12.20 -14.11 -14.36
C GLU A 80 12.31 -14.31 -15.88
N ASN A 81 11.20 -14.62 -16.55
CA ASN A 81 11.13 -14.83 -18.00
C ASN A 81 10.85 -13.53 -18.77
N GLN A 82 10.74 -12.40 -18.07
CA GLN A 82 10.32 -11.09 -18.59
C GLN A 82 8.83 -11.00 -18.95
N ASP A 83 8.02 -11.93 -18.45
CA ASP A 83 6.57 -11.89 -18.62
C ASP A 83 5.93 -10.96 -17.59
N ILE A 84 4.82 -10.33 -18.00
CA ILE A 84 4.11 -9.36 -17.16
C ILE A 84 3.36 -10.09 -16.05
N SER A 85 3.85 -9.96 -14.82
CA SER A 85 3.17 -10.49 -13.63
C SER A 85 2.05 -9.58 -13.12
N GLY A 86 2.16 -8.27 -13.36
CA GLY A 86 1.14 -7.31 -12.95
C GLY A 86 1.63 -5.87 -12.88
N VAL A 87 0.89 -5.04 -12.15
CA VAL A 87 1.22 -3.62 -11.90
C VAL A 87 0.96 -3.31 -10.43
N LEU A 88 1.94 -2.72 -9.76
CA LEU A 88 1.78 -2.14 -8.44
C LEU A 88 1.19 -0.72 -8.56
N ASP A 89 0.23 -0.40 -7.70
CA ASP A 89 -0.22 0.97 -7.44
C ASP A 89 0.22 1.34 -6.04
N ILE A 90 0.98 2.44 -5.91
CA ILE A 90 1.47 2.94 -4.63
C ILE A 90 0.35 3.11 -3.58
N THR A 91 -0.83 3.57 -3.99
CA THR A 91 -1.98 3.76 -3.10
C THR A 91 -2.55 2.43 -2.62
N LYS A 92 -2.66 1.43 -3.50
CA LYS A 92 -3.08 0.07 -3.11
C LYS A 92 -2.04 -0.56 -2.16
N CYS A 93 -0.75 -0.39 -2.46
CA CYS A 93 0.34 -0.88 -1.61
C CYS A 93 0.31 -0.27 -0.20
N PHE A 94 0.10 1.05 -0.10
CA PHE A 94 -0.03 1.72 1.19
C PHE A 94 -1.28 1.26 1.94
N TYR A 95 -2.43 1.14 1.26
CA TYR A 95 -3.66 0.68 1.88
C TYR A 95 -3.51 -0.74 2.45
N ASP A 96 -2.94 -1.66 1.68
CA ASP A 96 -2.69 -3.04 2.13
C ASP A 96 -1.71 -3.08 3.32
N ALA A 97 -0.69 -2.22 3.32
CA ALA A 97 0.24 -2.11 4.44
C ALA A 97 -0.45 -1.59 5.71
N MET A 98 -1.30 -0.58 5.57
CA MET A 98 -2.10 -0.02 6.67
C MET A 98 -3.10 -1.04 7.22
N GLU A 99 -3.80 -1.76 6.34
CA GLU A 99 -4.77 -2.78 6.75
C GLU A 99 -4.07 -3.92 7.51
N LYS A 100 -2.90 -4.37 7.05
CA LYS A 100 -2.08 -5.36 7.77
C LYS A 100 -1.65 -4.85 9.14
N LEU A 101 -1.26 -3.59 9.23
CA LEU A 101 -0.86 -2.96 10.49
C LEU A 101 -2.03 -2.88 11.47
N GLU A 102 -3.20 -2.43 11.02
CA GLU A 102 -4.42 -2.36 11.81
C GLU A 102 -4.87 -3.74 12.29
N ARG A 103 -4.82 -4.76 11.41
CA ARG A 103 -5.13 -6.15 11.79
C ARG A 103 -4.19 -6.65 12.88
N ALA A 104 -2.89 -6.42 12.74
CA ALA A 104 -1.89 -6.81 13.75
C ALA A 104 -2.17 -6.14 15.11
N TYR A 105 -2.50 -4.86 15.12
CA TYR A 105 -2.83 -4.14 16.36
C TYR A 105 -4.21 -4.48 16.93
N SER A 106 -5.21 -4.77 16.09
CA SER A 106 -6.56 -5.15 16.54
C SER A 106 -6.55 -6.46 17.34
N SER A 107 -5.72 -7.43 16.95
CA SER A 107 -5.52 -8.67 17.71
C SER A 107 -4.90 -8.41 19.07
N SER A 108 -3.94 -7.48 19.14
CA SER A 108 -3.37 -7.03 20.41
C SER A 108 -4.41 -6.35 21.30
N ARG A 109 -5.29 -5.51 20.73
CA ARG A 109 -6.36 -4.84 21.48
C ARG A 109 -7.40 -5.80 22.04
N LYS A 110 -7.80 -6.83 21.28
CA LYS A 110 -8.68 -7.88 21.81
C LYS A 110 -8.07 -8.63 22.99
N LEU A 111 -6.75 -8.85 22.97
CA LEU A 111 -6.03 -9.42 24.10
C LEU A 111 -6.02 -8.46 25.30
N TYR A 112 -5.86 -7.16 25.06
CA TYR A 112 -6.01 -6.15 26.11
C TYR A 112 -7.39 -6.19 26.77
N ASP A 113 -8.45 -6.09 25.98
CA ASP A 113 -9.83 -6.09 26.48
C ASP A 113 -10.13 -7.38 27.28
N ALA A 114 -9.61 -8.53 26.82
CA ALA A 114 -9.74 -9.80 27.53
C ALA A 114 -8.98 -9.82 28.87
N LEU A 115 -7.76 -9.29 28.92
CA LEU A 115 -6.97 -9.21 30.16
C LEU A 115 -7.59 -8.24 31.17
N GLU A 116 -8.17 -7.14 30.69
CA GLU A 116 -8.85 -6.16 31.53
C GLU A 116 -10.18 -6.72 32.07
N GLY A 117 -10.95 -7.43 31.24
CA GLY A 117 -12.15 -8.15 31.67
C GLY A 117 -11.86 -9.19 32.76
N VAL A 118 -10.74 -9.91 32.66
CA VAL A 118 -10.27 -10.83 33.71
C VAL A 118 -9.97 -10.10 35.02
N GLN A 119 -9.33 -8.92 34.99
CA GLN A 119 -9.10 -8.13 36.20
C GLN A 119 -10.41 -7.63 36.82
N SER A 120 -11.39 -7.23 35.99
CA SER A 120 -12.71 -6.76 36.44
C SER A 120 -13.55 -7.87 37.07
N GLU A 121 -13.50 -9.10 36.54
CA GLU A 121 -14.31 -10.23 37.03
C GLU A 121 -13.71 -10.91 38.27
N LEU A 122 -12.39 -10.85 38.49
CA LEU A 122 -11.70 -11.56 39.58
C LEU A 122 -11.52 -10.77 40.89
N GLY A 123 -11.87 -9.48 40.93
CA GLY A 123 -11.78 -8.65 42.15
C GLY A 123 -10.35 -8.51 42.71
N THR A 124 -10.20 -7.78 43.82
CA THR A 124 -8.92 -7.39 44.47
C THR A 124 -8.07 -8.54 45.04
N SER A 125 -8.36 -9.79 44.67
CA SER A 125 -7.82 -11.01 45.29
C SER A 125 -6.73 -11.68 44.46
N GLN A 126 -5.99 -10.93 43.63
CA GLN A 126 -4.85 -11.50 42.89
C GLN A 126 -3.50 -11.23 43.58
N PRO A 127 -2.56 -12.19 43.53
CA PRO A 127 -1.18 -11.94 43.89
C PRO A 127 -0.60 -10.86 42.97
N GLN A 128 0.11 -9.88 43.55
CA GLN A 128 0.74 -8.73 42.85
C GLN A 128 1.52 -9.12 41.58
N GLN A 129 2.01 -10.35 41.50
CA GLN A 129 2.70 -10.93 40.34
C GLN A 129 1.85 -10.97 39.07
N ILE A 130 0.54 -11.25 39.15
CA ILE A 130 -0.32 -11.32 37.96
C ILE A 130 -0.59 -9.91 37.43
N ILE A 131 -0.81 -8.93 38.32
CA ILE A 131 -0.98 -7.53 37.94
C ILE A 131 0.30 -7.00 37.25
N GLN A 132 1.47 -7.24 37.84
CA GLN A 132 2.75 -6.86 37.23
C GLN A 132 3.01 -7.55 35.89
N TYR A 133 2.60 -8.81 35.75
CA TYR A 133 2.75 -9.55 34.49
C TYR A 133 1.85 -8.95 33.39
N VAL A 134 0.60 -8.61 33.73
CA VAL A 134 -0.34 -7.95 32.82
C VAL A 134 0.14 -6.55 32.43
N GLU A 135 0.67 -5.76 33.37
CA GLU A 135 1.26 -4.43 33.07
C GLU A 135 2.52 -4.53 32.20
N ALA A 136 3.39 -5.52 32.45
CA ALA A 136 4.58 -5.74 31.64
C ALA A 136 4.24 -6.18 30.20
N LEU A 137 3.22 -7.03 30.04
CA LEU A 137 2.64 -7.36 28.74
C LEU A 137 2.03 -6.11 28.08
N ARG A 138 1.33 -5.27 28.85
CA ARG A 138 0.75 -4.01 28.37
C ARG A 138 1.79 -3.02 27.86
N SER A 139 2.92 -2.91 28.53
CA SER A 139 4.01 -2.05 28.05
C SER A 139 4.65 -2.59 26.77
N LYS A 140 4.84 -3.91 26.67
CA LYS A 140 5.48 -4.55 25.51
C LYS A 140 4.61 -4.60 24.25
N MET A 141 3.29 -4.56 24.40
CA MET A 141 2.35 -4.59 23.28
C MET A 141 1.82 -3.22 22.84
N SER A 142 2.22 -2.15 23.53
CA SER A 142 1.93 -0.77 23.11
C SER A 142 2.79 -0.40 21.90
N GLY A 143 2.16 -0.34 20.73
CA GLY A 143 2.75 0.19 19.51
C GLY A 143 1.96 1.38 18.98
N PRO A 144 2.58 2.24 18.17
CA PRO A 144 1.90 3.40 17.61
C PRO A 144 0.75 2.95 16.69
N THR A 145 -0.46 3.45 16.95
CA THR A 145 -1.60 3.32 16.05
C THR A 145 -1.48 4.32 14.89
N LEU A 146 -2.23 4.08 13.81
CA LEU A 146 -2.27 4.98 12.66
C LEU A 146 -2.61 6.43 13.07
N GLU A 147 -3.59 6.58 13.95
CA GLU A 147 -3.96 7.88 14.52
C GLU A 147 -2.83 8.49 15.34
N SER A 148 -2.09 7.69 16.12
CA SER A 148 -0.94 8.20 16.89
C SER A 148 0.21 8.69 16.01
N VAL A 149 0.44 8.04 14.86
CA VAL A 149 1.46 8.46 13.90
C VAL A 149 1.03 9.72 13.16
N LEU A 150 -0.25 9.81 12.77
CA LEU A 150 -0.78 10.96 12.03
C LEU A 150 -0.95 12.21 12.91
N THR A 151 -1.27 12.04 14.19
CA THR A 151 -1.51 13.15 15.14
C THR A 151 -0.29 13.47 16.00
N GLY A 152 0.71 12.60 16.04
CA GLY A 152 1.84 12.69 16.97
C GLY A 152 1.47 12.48 18.44
N MET A 153 0.21 12.11 18.72
CA MET A 153 -0.28 11.85 20.08
C MET A 153 -0.14 10.37 20.41
N PRO A 154 0.21 9.97 21.64
CA PRO A 154 0.26 8.56 22.00
C PRO A 154 -1.12 7.89 21.80
N PRO A 155 -1.16 6.61 21.43
CA PRO A 155 -2.42 5.88 21.31
C PRO A 155 -3.18 5.93 22.63
N LEU A 156 -4.48 6.27 22.58
CA LEU A 156 -5.34 6.36 23.75
C LEU A 156 -5.36 5.01 24.49
N PRO A 157 -5.21 5.02 25.84
CA PRO A 157 -5.07 3.82 26.66
C PRO A 157 -6.28 2.90 26.67
#